data_AF-A0A6P0RK84-F1
#
_entry.id   AF-A0A6P0RK84-F1
#
_cell.length_a   1.000
_cell.length_b   1.000
_cell.length_c   1.000
_cell.angle_alpha   90.00
_cell.angle_beta   90.00
_cell.angle_gamma   90.00
#
_symmetry.space_group_name_H-M   'P 1'
#
loop_
_entity.id
_entity.type
_entity.pdbx_description
1 polymer ?
#
loop_
_entity_poly.entity_id
_entity_poly.type
_entity_poly.pdbx_seq_one_letter_code
_entity_poly.pdbx_strand_id
1 'polypeptide(L)'
;MFRIFKITRYSDTIKLFAQVIKSKQEEIVIAMFIDLILFVTSASLMYFTKHQAQPENFPHIPAVMWWGIITLKTVGYGDIYPITSNSRF
;
A
#
# COMPACT_ATOMS: atom_id res chain seq x y z
N MET A 1 -1.86 -20.72 19.81
CA MET A 1 -1.63 -20.11 18.49
C MET A 1 -2.14 -20.97 17.31
N PHE A 2 -1.88 -22.29 17.23
CA PHE A 2 -2.32 -23.12 16.08
C PHE A 2 -3.82 -23.46 15.96
N ARG A 3 -4.70 -22.95 16.83
CA ARG A 3 -6.15 -23.25 16.78
C ARG A 3 -6.86 -22.64 15.56
N ILE A 4 -6.33 -21.56 14.99
CA ILE A 4 -6.91 -20.85 13.84
C ILE A 4 -6.90 -21.73 12.56
N PHE A 5 -5.86 -22.54 12.36
CA PHE A 5 -5.77 -23.47 11.21
C PHE A 5 -6.79 -24.61 11.26
N LYS A 6 -7.47 -24.83 12.40
CA LYS A 6 -8.54 -25.84 12.47
C LYS A 6 -9.86 -25.31 11.89
N ILE A 7 -10.10 -24.00 11.96
CA ILE A 7 -11.34 -23.36 11.47
C ILE A 7 -11.41 -23.42 9.94
N THR A 8 -10.27 -23.32 9.25
CA THR A 8 -10.17 -23.41 7.78
C THR A 8 -10.58 -24.78 7.23
N ARG A 9 -10.52 -25.86 8.04
CA ARG A 9 -10.89 -27.21 7.60
C ARG A 9 -12.40 -27.52 7.70
N TYR A 10 -13.12 -26.83 8.59
CA TYR A 10 -14.53 -27.12 8.89
C TYR A 10 -15.53 -26.09 8.37
N SER A 11 -15.07 -24.91 7.94
CA SER A 11 -15.97 -23.90 7.34
C SER A 11 -15.98 -24.03 5.82
N ASP A 12 -17.07 -24.55 5.26
CA ASP A 12 -17.28 -24.57 3.81
C ASP A 12 -17.26 -23.16 3.21
N THR A 13 -17.60 -22.15 4.01
CA THR A 13 -17.45 -20.73 3.65
C THR A 13 -15.99 -20.33 3.38
N ILE A 14 -15.03 -20.83 4.15
CA ILE A 14 -13.60 -20.53 3.93
C ILE A 14 -13.10 -21.21 2.65
N LYS A 15 -13.55 -22.44 2.36
CA LYS A 15 -13.22 -23.12 1.10
C LYS A 15 -13.81 -22.39 -0.10
N LEU A 16 -15.06 -21.95 0.00
CA LEU A 16 -15.73 -21.19 -1.04
C LEU A 16 -15.03 -19.85 -1.28
N PHE A 17 -14.66 -19.13 -0.21
CA PHE A 17 -13.88 -17.90 -0.30
C PHE A 17 -12.50 -18.13 -0.95
N ALA A 18 -11.78 -19.18 -0.55
CA ALA A 18 -10.50 -19.54 -1.16
C ALA A 18 -10.65 -19.90 -2.65
N GLN A 19 -11.74 -20.57 -3.03
CA GLN A 19 -12.04 -20.90 -4.43
C GLN A 19 -12.35 -19.64 -5.25
N VAL A 20 -13.05 -18.66 -4.69
CA VAL A 20 -13.30 -17.36 -5.32
C VAL A 20 -12.00 -16.57 -5.49
N ILE A 21 -11.13 -16.53 -4.48
CA ILE A 21 -9.81 -15.91 -4.62
C ILE A 21 -9.02 -16.59 -5.74
N LYS A 22 -9.03 -17.93 -5.77
CA LYS A 22 -8.30 -18.69 -6.79
C LYS A 22 -8.87 -18.46 -8.20
N SER A 23 -10.19 -18.32 -8.35
CA SER A 23 -10.80 -18.02 -9.65
C SER A 23 -10.55 -16.59 -10.10
N LYS A 24 -10.31 -15.66 -9.17
CA LYS A 24 -10.02 -14.25 -9.43
C LYS A 24 -8.53 -13.88 -9.28
N GLN A 25 -7.65 -14.87 -9.15
CA GLN A 25 -6.23 -14.64 -8.88
C GLN A 25 -5.57 -13.80 -9.98
N GLU A 26 -5.95 -13.98 -11.25
CA GLU A 26 -5.38 -13.24 -12.38
C GLU A 26 -5.77 -11.75 -12.31
N GLU A 27 -7.06 -11.47 -12.06
CA GLU A 27 -7.56 -10.10 -11.86
C GLU A 27 -6.89 -9.43 -10.66
N ILE A 28 -6.71 -10.16 -9.56
CA ILE A 28 -6.01 -9.67 -8.36
C ILE A 28 -4.54 -9.36 -8.66
N VAL A 29 -3.84 -10.24 -9.39
CA VAL A 29 -2.43 -10.04 -9.75
C VAL A 29 -2.27 -8.83 -10.68
N ILE A 30 -3.14 -8.68 -11.67
CA ILE A 30 -3.12 -7.52 -12.58
C ILE A 30 -3.38 -6.23 -11.80
N ALA A 31 -4.38 -6.21 -10.91
CA ALA A 31 -4.66 -5.06 -10.06
C ALA A 31 -3.46 -4.72 -9.16
N MET A 32 -2.84 -5.71 -8.52
CA MET A 32 -1.62 -5.51 -7.72
C MET A 32 -0.45 -4.98 -8.55
N PHE A 33 -0.33 -5.39 -9.81
CA PHE A 33 0.73 -4.92 -10.70
C PHE A 33 0.54 -3.45 -11.09
N ILE A 34 -0.69 -3.05 -11.41
CA ILE A 34 -1.04 -1.65 -11.68
C ILE A 34 -0.81 -0.79 -10.43
N ASP A 35 -1.25 -1.27 -9.26
CA ASP A 35 -1.00 -0.62 -7.97
C ASP A 35 0.50 -0.40 -7.73
N LEU A 36 1.34 -1.40 -8.04
CA LEU A 36 2.79 -1.32 -7.84
C LEU A 36 3.42 -0.26 -8.76
N ILE A 37 2.98 -0.18 -10.03
CA ILE A 37 3.48 0.83 -10.97
C ILE A 37 3.09 2.23 -10.49
N LEU A 38 1.84 2.42 -10.07
CA LEU A 38 1.34 3.68 -9.51
C LEU A 38 2.11 4.08 -8.25
N PHE A 39 2.39 3.09 -7.37
CA PHE A 39 3.17 3.28 -6.17
C PHE A 39 4.58 3.78 -6.47
N VAL A 40 5.31 3.10 -7.35
CA VAL A 40 6.71 3.45 -7.69
C VAL A 40 6.76 4.82 -8.35
N THR A 41 5.83 5.12 -9.26
CA THR A 41 5.77 6.41 -9.95
C THR A 41 5.47 7.55 -8.97
N SER A 42 4.50 7.36 -8.08
CA SER A 42 4.11 8.34 -7.07
C SER A 42 5.23 8.58 -6.04
N ALA A 43 5.88 7.52 -5.56
CA ALA A 43 7.00 7.62 -4.63
C ALA A 43 8.21 8.33 -5.27
N SER A 44 8.51 8.03 -6.53
CA SER A 44 9.60 8.68 -7.29
C SER A 44 9.33 10.16 -7.52
N LEU A 45 8.09 10.52 -7.88
CA LEU A 45 7.67 11.91 -8.03
C LEU A 45 7.75 12.68 -6.70
N MET A 46 7.35 12.05 -5.59
CA MET A 46 7.42 12.64 -4.26
C MET A 46 8.87 12.87 -3.81
N TYR A 47 9.76 11.90 -4.06
CA TYR A 47 11.19 12.05 -3.79
C TYR A 47 11.77 13.24 -4.57
N PHE A 48 11.54 13.31 -5.88
CA PHE A 48 12.10 14.38 -6.70
C PHE A 48 11.56 15.78 -6.33
N THR A 49 10.27 15.89 -6.03
CA THR A 49 9.62 17.18 -5.73
C THR A 49 9.82 17.65 -4.29
N LYS A 50 9.96 16.75 -3.30
CA LYS A 50 9.98 17.11 -1.87
C LYS A 50 11.32 16.89 -1.18
N HIS A 51 12.25 16.12 -1.73
CA HIS A 51 13.57 15.95 -1.11
C HIS A 51 14.33 17.28 -1.01
N GLN A 52 14.10 18.23 -1.94
CA GLN A 52 14.66 19.58 -1.85
C GLN A 52 13.94 20.48 -0.83
N ALA A 53 12.67 20.22 -0.51
CA ALA A 53 11.85 21.11 0.32
C ALA A 53 11.78 20.69 1.80
N GLN A 54 11.89 19.38 2.09
CA GLN A 54 11.74 18.83 3.45
C GLN A 54 12.71 17.65 3.72
N PRO A 55 14.01 17.92 3.86
CA PRO A 55 15.01 16.87 4.09
C PRO A 55 14.82 16.12 5.42
N GLU A 56 14.21 16.72 6.45
CA GLU A 56 13.97 16.04 7.74
C GLU A 56 12.80 15.04 7.71
N ASN A 57 11.74 15.30 6.93
CA ASN A 57 10.58 14.40 6.83
C ASN A 57 10.77 13.29 5.79
N PHE A 58 11.69 13.49 4.84
CA PHE A 58 12.03 12.52 3.81
C PHE A 58 13.55 12.26 3.74
N PRO A 59 14.16 11.76 4.83
CA PRO A 59 15.62 11.65 4.95
C PRO A 59 16.22 10.60 4.01
N HIS A 60 15.48 9.50 3.77
CA HIS A 60 15.94 8.37 2.95
C HIS A 60 14.80 7.78 2.11
N ILE A 61 15.15 7.11 1.01
CA ILE A 61 14.18 6.44 0.11
C ILE A 61 13.19 5.52 0.85
N PRO A 62 13.59 4.71 1.85
CA PRO A 62 12.65 3.87 2.61
C PRO A 62 11.58 4.66 3.37
N ALA A 63 11.88 5.87 3.85
CA ALA A 63 10.92 6.73 4.54
C ALA A 63 9.85 7.28 3.57
N VAL A 64 10.26 7.66 2.35
CA VAL A 64 9.35 8.07 1.28
C VAL A 64 8.47 6.89 0.84
N MET A 65 9.03 5.69 0.78
CA MET A 65 8.28 4.47 0.48
C MET A 65 7.23 4.16 1.55
N TRP A 66 7.55 4.32 2.83
CA TRP A 66 6.59 4.16 3.93
C TRP A 66 5.39 5.09 3.76
N TRP A 67 5.65 6.38 3.54
CA TRP A 67 4.62 7.38 3.26
C TRP A 67 3.75 7.01 2.03
N GLY A 68 4.39 6.53 0.96
CA GLY A 68 3.66 6.10 -0.23
C GLY A 68 2.74 4.89 0.04
N ILE A 69 3.17 3.93 0.87
CA ILE A 69 2.38 2.72 1.17
C ILE A 69 1.12 3.08 1.94
N ILE A 70 1.27 3.91 2.99
CA ILE A 70 0.14 4.32 3.84
C ILE A 70 -0.86 5.19 3.07
N THR A 71 -0.38 6.00 2.12
CA THR A 71 -1.22 6.84 1.25
C THR A 71 -1.94 5.99 0.20
N LEU A 72 -1.21 5.11 -0.49
CA LEU A 72 -1.78 4.22 -1.51
C LEU A 72 -2.80 3.24 -0.93
N LYS A 73 -2.56 2.72 0.27
CA LYS A 73 -3.52 1.86 0.98
C LYS A 73 -4.59 2.64 1.72
N THR A 74 -4.68 3.96 1.52
CA THR A 74 -5.68 4.85 2.12
C THR A 74 -5.73 4.78 3.66
N VAL A 75 -4.65 4.30 4.30
CA VAL A 75 -4.53 4.21 5.75
C VAL A 75 -4.33 5.61 6.33
N GLY A 76 -3.44 6.39 5.70
CA GLY A 76 -3.27 7.81 6.00
C GLY A 76 -3.04 8.12 7.48
N TYR A 77 -2.05 7.47 8.12
CA TYR A 77 -1.75 7.70 9.54
C TYR A 77 -1.47 9.17 9.87
N GLY A 78 -0.99 9.96 8.91
CA GLY A 78 -0.70 11.38 9.09
C GLY A 78 0.58 11.65 9.90
N ASP A 79 1.37 10.61 10.14
CA ASP A 79 2.72 10.67 10.74
C ASP A 79 3.71 11.41 9.84
N ILE A 80 3.60 11.18 8.53
CA ILE A 80 4.38 11.86 7.50
C ILE A 80 3.39 12.42 6.49
N TYR A 81 3.50 13.71 6.18
CA TYR A 81 2.72 14.34 5.12
C TYR A 81 3.55 15.44 4.46
N PRO A 82 3.44 15.62 3.14
CA PRO A 82 4.14 16.69 2.45
C PRO A 82 3.58 18.03 2.92
N ILE A 83 4.36 18.79 3.69
CA ILE A 83 4.00 20.15 4.09
C ILE A 83 4.56 21.08 3.01
N THR A 84 3.71 21.41 2.04
CA THR A 84 3.94 22.56 1.17
C THR A 84 2.79 23.52 1.34
N SER A 85 3.10 24.81 1.46
CA SER A 85 2.12 25.92 1.50
C SER A 85 1.20 26.02 0.27
N ASN A 86 1.16 25.04 -0.63
CA ASN A 86 0.41 25.11 -1.88
C ASN A 86 -0.36 23.84 -2.28
N SER A 87 -0.67 22.93 -1.35
CA SER A 87 -1.57 21.80 -1.64
C SER A 87 -2.56 21.56 -0.50
N ARG A 88 -3.46 22.53 -0.33
CA ARG A 88 -4.81 22.31 0.18
C ARG A 88 -5.79 22.44 -0.98
N PHE A 89 -5.76 21.51 -1.92
CA PHE A 89 -6.84 21.25 -2.87
C PHE A 89 -6.78 19.77 -3.26
#